data_AF-A0A8D9DKI4-F1
#
_entry.id   AF-A0A8D9DKI4-F1
#
_cell.length_a   1.000
_cell.length_b   1.000
_cell.length_c   1.000
_cell.angle_alpha   90.00
_cell.angle_beta   90.00
_cell.angle_gamma   90.00
#
_symmetry.space_group_name_H-M   'P 1'
#
loop_
_entity.id
_entity.type
_entity.pdbx_description
1 polymer ?
#
loop_
_entity_poly.entity_id
_entity_poly.type
_entity_poly.pdbx_seq_one_letter_code
_entity_poly.pdbx_strand_id
1 'polypeptide(L)'
;MPLVLDSPGLQHLSIFDYGGLGSIQNMPHLETAYVGHLVPQPNDKFLRSFSSVGSLHLRLMDVECFSAINFPRLMKFKLHLFKRSFSELRPGYSEYCSLEPLMLFLHNSLILKFLRSAT
;
A
#
# COMPACT_ATOMS: atom_id res chain seq x y z
N MET A 1 12.21 -5.39 -12.08
CA MET A 1 13.27 -6.16 -11.40
C MET A 1 12.93 -6.30 -9.93
N PRO A 2 13.37 -7.35 -9.21
CA PRO A 2 13.19 -7.44 -7.77
C PRO A 2 14.15 -6.50 -7.03
N LEU A 3 13.67 -5.88 -5.95
CA LEU A 3 14.52 -5.14 -5.01
C LEU A 3 14.98 -6.09 -3.90
N VAL A 4 16.27 -6.15 -3.62
CA VAL A 4 16.84 -6.98 -2.54
C VAL A 4 17.24 -6.09 -1.37
N LEU A 5 16.79 -6.42 -0.14
CA LEU A 5 17.08 -5.66 1.07
C LEU A 5 17.94 -6.45 2.05
N ASP A 6 19.24 -6.56 1.79
CA ASP A 6 20.18 -7.34 2.63
C ASP A 6 20.67 -6.60 3.88
N SER A 7 19.77 -5.86 4.55
CA SER A 7 20.07 -5.08 5.75
C SER A 7 19.25 -5.58 6.93
N PRO A 8 19.74 -6.57 7.72
CA PRO A 8 18.98 -7.19 8.79
C PRO A 8 18.60 -6.22 9.92
N GLY A 9 19.36 -5.13 10.11
CA GLY A 9 19.05 -4.08 11.08
C GLY A 9 18.06 -3.01 10.59
N LEU A 10 17.55 -3.12 9.35
CA LEU A 10 16.62 -2.15 8.80
C LEU A 10 15.24 -2.31 9.46
N GLN A 11 14.81 -1.29 10.18
CA GLN A 11 13.50 -1.26 10.86
C GLN A 11 12.49 -0.33 10.17
N HIS A 12 12.98 0.61 9.36
CA HIS A 12 12.17 1.62 8.71
C HIS A 12 12.50 1.68 7.21
N LEU A 13 11.46 1.62 6.38
CA LEU A 13 11.61 1.66 4.94
C LEU A 13 10.71 2.74 4.34
N SER A 14 11.26 3.50 3.40
CA SER A 14 10.52 4.46 2.58
C SER A 14 10.83 4.17 1.10
N ILE A 15 9.81 3.79 0.32
CA ILE A 15 9.94 3.47 -1.10
C ILE A 15 8.88 4.21 -1.89
N PHE A 16 9.26 4.72 -3.06
CA PHE A 16 8.36 5.20 -4.10
C PHE A 16 8.59 4.39 -5.37
N ASP A 17 7.60 3.63 -5.81
CA ASP A 17 7.61 2.90 -7.06
C ASP A 17 6.85 3.66 -8.16
N TYR A 18 7.51 3.79 -9.31
CA TYR A 18 7.00 4.41 -10.53
C TYR A 18 6.66 3.36 -11.61
N GLY A 19 6.55 2.07 -11.24
CA GLY A 19 6.16 0.98 -12.14
C GLY A 19 7.28 0.01 -12.51
N GLY A 20 8.42 0.05 -11.81
CA GLY A 20 9.58 -0.80 -12.10
C GLY A 20 9.80 -1.91 -11.07
N LEU A 21 9.17 -1.79 -9.89
CA LEU A 21 9.35 -2.72 -8.79
C LEU A 21 8.39 -3.92 -8.91
N GLY A 22 8.95 -5.09 -9.17
CA GLY A 22 8.17 -6.32 -9.31
C GLY A 22 7.86 -7.00 -7.96
N SER A 23 8.88 -7.13 -7.11
CA SER A 23 8.78 -7.73 -5.78
C SER A 23 9.95 -7.28 -4.90
N ILE A 24 9.81 -7.40 -3.59
CA ILE A 24 10.91 -7.17 -2.64
C ILE A 24 11.36 -8.54 -2.10
N GLN A 25 12.67 -8.75 -2.04
CA GLN A 25 13.30 -9.97 -1.51
C GLN A 25 14.07 -9.65 -0.23
N ASN A 26 14.30 -10.69 0.59
CA ASN A 26 15.05 -10.63 1.84
C ASN A 26 14.52 -9.57 2.80
N MET A 27 13.19 -9.47 2.91
CA MET A 27 12.54 -8.42 3.68
C MET A 27 12.93 -8.51 5.18
N PRO A 28 13.72 -7.57 5.73
CA PRO A 28 14.00 -7.53 7.16
C PRO A 28 12.73 -7.33 7.99
N HIS A 29 12.83 -7.57 9.29
CA HIS A 29 11.75 -7.33 10.25
C HIS A 29 11.49 -5.82 10.42
N LEU A 30 10.82 -5.22 9.44
CA LEU A 30 10.41 -3.82 9.50
C LEU A 30 9.35 -3.59 10.56
N GLU A 31 9.57 -2.54 11.34
CA GLU A 31 8.54 -1.98 12.22
C GLU A 31 7.61 -1.07 11.42
N THR A 32 8.17 -0.24 10.55
CA THR A 32 7.43 0.78 9.79
C THR A 32 7.79 0.76 8.31
N ALA A 33 6.77 0.83 7.46
CA ALA A 33 6.93 1.02 6.03
C ALA A 33 6.09 2.20 5.54
N TYR A 34 6.75 3.05 4.76
CA TYR A 34 6.13 4.10 3.95
C TYR A 34 6.30 3.73 2.48
N VAL A 35 5.19 3.61 1.76
CA VAL A 35 5.18 3.07 0.40
C VAL A 35 4.31 3.94 -0.49
N GLY A 36 4.90 4.53 -1.51
CA GLY A 36 4.19 5.18 -2.61
C GLY A 36 4.21 4.31 -3.85
N HIS A 37 3.04 4.03 -4.43
CA HIS A 37 2.88 3.38 -5.72
C HIS A 37 2.15 4.31 -6.67
N LEU A 38 2.87 4.82 -7.67
CA LEU A 38 2.40 5.88 -8.57
C LEU A 38 1.84 5.35 -9.90
N VAL A 39 1.57 4.05 -9.98
CA VAL A 39 1.02 3.39 -11.19
C VAL A 39 -0.38 2.86 -10.89
N PRO A 40 -1.32 2.86 -11.86
CA PRO A 40 -2.72 2.48 -11.62
C PRO A 40 -2.96 1.04 -11.15
N GLN A 41 -1.93 0.18 -11.08
CA GLN A 41 -2.10 -1.19 -10.58
C GLN A 41 -0.88 -1.59 -9.75
N PRO A 42 -0.96 -1.51 -8.42
CA PRO A 42 0.01 -2.15 -7.53
C PRO A 42 -0.02 -3.66 -7.73
N ASN A 43 1.15 -4.27 -7.82
CA ASN A 43 1.28 -5.72 -7.87
C ASN A 43 1.00 -6.31 -6.46
N ASP A 44 0.09 -7.27 -6.34
CA ASP A 44 -0.18 -7.98 -5.08
C ASP A 44 1.09 -8.50 -4.41
N LYS A 45 2.08 -8.96 -5.19
CA LYS A 45 3.37 -9.46 -4.67
C LYS A 45 4.15 -8.36 -3.96
N PHE A 46 4.06 -7.12 -4.44
CA PHE A 46 4.69 -5.97 -3.82
C PHE A 46 4.06 -5.66 -2.46
N LEU A 47 2.73 -5.57 -2.40
CA LEU A 47 2.01 -5.30 -1.15
C LEU A 47 2.18 -6.42 -0.10
N ARG A 48 2.21 -7.69 -0.54
CA ARG A 48 2.47 -8.85 0.35
C ARG A 48 3.82 -8.79 1.05
N SER A 49 4.80 -8.11 0.45
CA SER A 49 6.12 -7.93 1.07
C SER A 49 6.04 -7.14 2.38
N PHE A 50 4.96 -6.37 2.60
CA PHE A 50 4.75 -5.59 3.80
C PHE A 50 3.79 -6.25 4.81
N SER A 51 3.41 -7.52 4.63
CA SER A 51 2.45 -8.23 5.50
C SER A 51 2.89 -8.33 6.97
N SER A 52 4.20 -8.27 7.24
CA SER A 52 4.76 -8.40 8.59
C SER A 52 4.94 -7.08 9.34
N VAL A 53 4.66 -5.92 8.73
CA VAL A 53 4.95 -4.62 9.34
C VAL A 53 3.92 -4.23 10.39
N GLY A 54 4.37 -3.55 11.45
CA GLY A 54 3.49 -3.04 12.50
C GLY A 54 2.79 -1.73 12.13
N SER A 55 3.42 -0.90 11.29
CA SER A 55 2.90 0.38 10.85
C SER A 55 3.11 0.55 9.34
N LEU A 56 2.01 0.74 8.61
CA LEU A 56 2.03 0.87 7.15
C LEU A 56 1.37 2.17 6.70
N HIS A 57 2.12 2.98 5.95
CA HIS A 57 1.59 4.15 5.26
C HIS A 57 1.67 3.89 3.75
N LEU A 58 0.51 3.79 3.11
CA LEU A 58 0.37 3.59 1.68
C LEU A 58 -0.09 4.85 0.97
N ARG A 59 0.56 5.15 -0.15
CA ARG A 59 0.16 6.15 -1.12
C ARG A 59 -0.08 5.46 -2.45
N LEU A 60 -1.28 5.53 -3.00
CA LEU A 60 -1.67 4.75 -4.19
C LEU A 60 -2.44 5.60 -5.19
N MET A 61 -2.28 5.30 -6.48
CA MET A 61 -3.11 5.87 -7.55
C MET A 61 -4.44 5.13 -7.71
N ASP A 62 -4.44 3.82 -7.44
CA ASP A 62 -5.61 2.95 -7.54
C ASP A 62 -5.52 1.83 -6.51
N VAL A 63 -6.63 1.16 -6.28
CA VAL A 63 -6.96 0.43 -5.08
C VAL A 63 -7.55 -0.97 -5.35
N GLU A 64 -7.72 -1.34 -6.61
CA GLU A 64 -8.24 -2.66 -7.02
C GLU A 64 -7.38 -3.87 -6.53
N CYS A 65 -6.15 -3.63 -6.09
CA CYS A 65 -5.17 -4.64 -5.64
C CYS A 65 -5.29 -5.09 -4.17
N PHE A 66 -6.25 -4.57 -3.39
CA PHE A 66 -6.30 -4.82 -1.94
C PHE A 66 -7.15 -6.01 -1.48
N SER A 67 -7.75 -6.77 -2.39
CA SER A 67 -8.81 -7.69 -2.01
C SER A 67 -8.38 -8.99 -1.31
N ALA A 68 -7.08 -9.29 -1.17
CA ALA A 68 -6.64 -10.62 -0.70
C ALA A 68 -5.46 -10.67 0.31
N ILE A 69 -4.95 -9.54 0.81
CA ILE A 69 -3.72 -9.54 1.65
C ILE A 69 -4.07 -9.40 3.12
N ASN A 70 -3.66 -10.38 3.93
CA ASN A 70 -3.76 -10.34 5.38
C ASN A 70 -2.52 -9.67 5.98
N PHE A 71 -2.74 -8.76 6.94
CA PHE A 71 -1.70 -8.04 7.67
C PHE A 71 -1.78 -8.37 9.17
N PRO A 72 -1.32 -9.56 9.60
CA PRO A 72 -1.55 -10.06 10.95
C PRO A 72 -0.87 -9.26 12.06
N ARG A 73 0.09 -8.39 11.73
CA ARG A 73 0.85 -7.57 12.70
C ARG A 73 0.51 -6.08 12.63
N LEU A 74 -0.36 -5.67 11.70
CA LEU A 74 -0.56 -4.26 11.39
C LEU A 74 -1.42 -3.58 12.45
N MET A 75 -0.79 -2.70 13.22
CA MET A 75 -1.42 -1.95 14.30
C MET A 75 -1.86 -0.56 13.85
N LYS A 76 -1.12 0.03 12.90
CA LYS A 76 -1.35 1.39 12.38
C LYS A 76 -1.39 1.37 10.85
N PHE A 77 -2.49 1.85 10.28
CA PHE A 77 -2.63 1.98 8.84
C PHE A 77 -3.00 3.40 8.45
N LYS A 78 -2.27 3.93 7.46
CA LYS A 78 -2.58 5.20 6.82
C LYS A 78 -2.64 5.01 5.32
N LEU A 79 -3.76 5.38 4.73
CA LEU A 79 -3.98 5.34 3.30
C LEU A 79 -4.13 6.76 2.77
N HIS A 80 -3.43 7.04 1.68
CA HIS A 80 -3.56 8.28 0.93
C HIS A 80 -3.71 7.94 -0.55
N LEU A 81 -4.83 8.37 -1.13
CA LEU A 81 -5.14 8.10 -2.52
C LEU A 81 -4.76 9.32 -3.35
N PHE A 82 -3.95 9.13 -4.38
CA PHE A 82 -3.69 10.19 -5.34
C PHE A 82 -4.94 10.42 -6.15
N LYS A 83 -5.39 11.68 -6.24
CA LYS A 83 -6.34 12.06 -7.28
C LYS A 83 -5.66 11.88 -8.63
N ARG A 84 -6.27 11.08 -9.51
CA ARG A 84 -5.90 11.03 -10.92
C ARG A 84 -6.02 12.45 -11.47
N SER A 85 -4.89 13.09 -11.72
CA SER A 85 -4.89 14.46 -12.25
C SER A 85 -5.35 14.40 -13.71
N PHE A 86 -6.44 15.11 -13.98
CA PHE A 86 -7.12 15.27 -15.26
C PHE A 86 -6.17 15.25 -16.48
N SER A 87 -6.17 14.16 -17.23
CA SER A 87 -5.78 14.17 -18.65
C SER A 87 -6.47 13.10 -19.50
N GLU A 88 -7.17 12.14 -18.88
CA GLU A 88 -7.96 11.13 -19.60
C GLU A 88 -9.39 11.09 -19.05
N LEU A 89 -10.18 12.09 -19.41
CA LEU A 89 -11.63 12.09 -19.19
C LEU A 89 -12.26 10.98 -20.05
N ARG A 90 -12.51 9.81 -19.45
CA ARG A 90 -13.73 9.07 -19.83
C ARG A 90 -14.89 9.77 -19.13
N PRO A 91 -15.88 10.31 -19.87
CA PRO A 91 -17.05 10.91 -19.25
C PRO A 91 -17.84 9.81 -18.52
N GLY A 92 -18.06 9.97 -17.22
CA GLY A 92 -18.92 9.08 -16.43
C GLY A 92 -18.34 8.51 -15.12
N TYR A 93 -17.05 8.70 -14.82
CA TYR A 93 -16.48 8.29 -13.53
C TYR A 93 -16.55 9.45 -12.53
N SER A 94 -17.19 9.22 -11.38
CA SER A 94 -17.30 10.21 -10.31
C SER A 94 -15.91 10.55 -9.75
N GLU A 95 -15.69 11.82 -9.42
CA GLU A 95 -14.42 12.40 -8.91
C GLU A 95 -14.01 11.91 -7.51
N TYR A 96 -14.70 10.91 -6.96
CA TYR A 96 -14.47 10.38 -5.63
C TYR A 96 -13.61 9.12 -5.74
N CYS A 97 -12.47 9.12 -5.05
CA CYS A 97 -11.71 7.90 -4.82
C CYS A 97 -12.60 6.92 -4.05
N SER A 98 -12.85 5.72 -4.60
CA SER A 98 -13.69 4.71 -3.94
C SER A 98 -13.13 4.38 -2.55
N LEU A 99 -14.00 4.37 -1.54
CA LEU A 99 -13.68 3.95 -0.17
C LEU A 99 -13.83 2.44 0.06
N GLU A 100 -14.32 1.69 -0.93
CA GLU A 100 -14.36 0.22 -0.90
C GLU A 100 -13.04 -0.48 -0.46
N PRO A 101 -11.85 -0.01 -0.86
CA PRO A 101 -10.59 -0.65 -0.47
C PRO A 101 -10.28 -0.49 1.02
N LEU A 102 -10.70 0.64 1.59
CA LEU A 102 -10.62 0.87 3.01
C LEU A 102 -11.59 -0.06 3.76
N MET A 103 -12.74 -0.37 3.18
CA MET A 103 -13.65 -1.38 3.73
C MET A 103 -13.08 -2.80 3.64
N LEU A 104 -12.46 -3.18 2.52
CA LEU A 104 -11.78 -4.47 2.36
C LEU A 104 -10.64 -4.63 3.40
N PHE A 105 -9.90 -3.55 3.63
CA PHE A 105 -8.84 -3.53 4.63
C PHE A 105 -9.41 -3.71 6.05
N LEU A 106 -10.49 -3.01 6.39
CA LEU A 106 -11.17 -3.15 7.68
C LEU A 106 -11.75 -4.55 7.89
N HIS A 107 -12.27 -5.17 6.83
CA HIS A 107 -12.82 -6.52 6.91
C HIS A 107 -11.74 -7.58 7.21
N ASN A 108 -10.54 -7.39 6.67
CA ASN A 108 -9.45 -8.37 6.79
C ASN A 108 -8.51 -8.13 7.98
N SER A 109 -8.65 -7.03 8.72
CA SER A 109 -7.72 -6.65 9.78
C SER A 109 -8.37 -6.66 11.17
N LEU A 110 -8.35 -7.82 11.83
CA LEU A 110 -8.90 -8.02 13.18
C LEU A 110 -8.16 -7.25 14.30
N ILE A 111 -7.02 -6.62 14.00
CA ILE A 111 -6.10 -6.04 15.00
C ILE A 111 -5.92 -4.52 14.79
N LEU A 112 -6.56 -3.91 13.78
CA LEU A 112 -6.35 -2.50 13.47
C LEU A 112 -6.86 -1.60 14.61
N LYS A 113 -5.97 -0.83 15.24
CA LYS A 113 -6.34 0.10 16.31
C LYS A 113 -6.50 1.54 15.85
N PHE A 114 -5.89 1.90 14.72
CA PHE A 114 -5.88 3.26 14.22
C PHE A 114 -5.96 3.28 12.69
N LEU A 115 -6.96 4.00 12.17
CA LEU A 115 -7.17 4.24 10.76
C LEU A 115 -7.19 5.75 10.50
N ARG A 116 -6.40 6.21 9.54
CA ARG A 116 -6.45 7.60 9.06
C ARG A 116 -6.49 7.64 7.55
N SER A 117 -7.55 8.22 7.01
CA SER A 117 -7.61 8.66 5.61
C SER A 117 -7.05 10.08 5.52
N ALA A 118 -6.27 10.36 4.49
CA ALA A 118 -5.87 11.72 4.13
C ALA A 118 -6.24 11.94 2.66
N THR A 119 -7.13 12.90 2.45
CA THR A 119 -7.57 13.42 1.14
C THR A 119 -6.64 14.52 0.64
#